data_AF-A0AAV5TI74-F1
#
_entry.id   AF-A0AAV5TI74-F1
#
_cell.length_a   1.000
_cell.length_b   1.000
_cell.length_c   1.000
_cell.angle_alpha   90.00
_cell.angle_beta   90.00
_cell.angle_gamma   90.00
#
_symmetry.space_group_name_H-M   'P 1'
#
loop_
_entity.id
_entity.type
_entity.pdbx_description
1 polymer ?
#
loop_
_entity_poly.entity_id
_entity_poly.type
_entity_poly.pdbx_seq_one_letter_code
_entity_poly.pdbx_strand_id
1 'polypeptide(L)'
;MVLYDTSSYSVSSSLAIIFNILLLLAVLLRSPSSLRSYKVILVNAAIIDLLSSSTMLVTMPRVLAARHVLAYSYDGPCIYISGVFCHCLYTIVLATLSQSLFLIAASFGYRLYILGRPSPTNKAVIISCLLLSIPNLLILTTYIFTLDDSEDVRAQLRIVRKDYFLDDYLIEGHASIFHVFTLFTVLAMTQTIGPTLVVIFIMRKKVMAKLVAHSVQMSGRTAKMHNTLTRVLTLQSCLPVFFSIAVGSYGLCQFDIVCSPVQEHLVMESVSFMALIAPAITLYCMDPYKKYVCFVFMLSVLTLMPNNFFQMVSLELIVVTIHSCFASLSLSFCILLIFIVFRHTPATFAKFGAMIKFHAIVDLYVAVGSAACMLRVASIDWSLVFISYGPCRFINATACTISIVMLIGGSICTTCSIIASFLFRLMVVQGKIPTIRHLFGLLCGIALPLPIIFS
;
A
#
# COMPACT_ATOMS: atom_id res chain seq x y z
N MET A 1 4.37 11.34 14.56
CA MET A 1 4.65 10.13 13.78
C MET A 1 3.62 9.05 14.08
N VAL A 2 3.45 8.63 15.35
CA VAL A 2 2.40 7.68 15.80
C VAL A 2 0.98 8.02 15.28
N LEU A 3 0.55 9.29 15.36
CA LEU A 3 -0.74 9.77 14.82
C LEU A 3 -0.84 9.74 13.28
N TYR A 4 0.28 9.84 12.57
CA TYR A 4 0.35 9.79 11.11
C TYR A 4 0.18 8.35 10.63
N ASP A 5 0.91 7.42 11.25
CA ASP A 5 0.90 6.00 10.88
C ASP A 5 -0.47 5.37 11.17
N THR A 6 -1.05 5.61 12.36
CA THR A 6 -2.42 5.16 12.70
C THR A 6 -3.47 5.66 11.72
N SER A 7 -3.35 6.90 11.23
CA SER A 7 -4.26 7.43 10.21
C SER A 7 -4.12 6.74 8.85
N SER A 8 -2.89 6.42 8.42
CA SER A 8 -2.61 5.68 7.17
C SER A 8 -3.19 4.26 7.24
N TYR A 9 -2.95 3.55 8.35
CA TYR A 9 -3.52 2.22 8.60
C TYR A 9 -5.03 2.22 8.54
N SER A 10 -5.67 3.15 9.24
CA SER A 10 -7.13 3.23 9.28
C SER A 10 -7.72 3.45 7.89
N VAL A 11 -7.13 4.33 7.08
CA VAL A 11 -7.60 4.61 5.72
C VAL A 11 -7.37 3.43 4.79
N SER A 12 -6.17 2.86 4.76
CA SER A 12 -5.83 1.72 3.90
C SER A 12 -6.72 0.50 4.22
N SER A 13 -6.85 0.15 5.50
CA SER A 13 -7.67 -0.98 5.93
C SER A 13 -9.16 -0.75 5.66
N SER A 14 -9.68 0.47 5.86
CA SER A 14 -11.09 0.78 5.55
C SER A 14 -11.38 0.65 4.05
N LEU A 15 -10.49 1.15 3.20
CA LEU A 15 -10.63 1.00 1.75
C LEU A 15 -10.52 -0.47 1.32
N ALA A 16 -9.63 -1.25 1.95
CA ALA A 16 -9.48 -2.67 1.69
C ALA A 16 -10.77 -3.43 2.06
N ILE A 17 -11.39 -3.12 3.19
CA ILE A 17 -12.68 -3.69 3.61
C ILE A 17 -13.75 -3.39 2.55
N ILE A 18 -13.88 -2.13 2.13
CA ILE A 18 -14.87 -1.70 1.13
C ILE A 18 -14.67 -2.46 -0.20
N PHE A 19 -13.44 -2.50 -0.72
CA PHE A 19 -13.16 -3.18 -1.98
C PHE A 19 -13.33 -4.69 -1.89
N ASN A 20 -12.98 -5.33 -0.78
CA ASN A 20 -13.22 -6.76 -0.59
C ASN A 20 -14.71 -7.11 -0.46
N ILE A 21 -15.51 -6.27 0.21
CA ILE A 21 -16.98 -6.44 0.25
C ILE A 21 -17.57 -6.28 -1.15
N LEU A 22 -17.19 -5.22 -1.88
CA LEU A 22 -17.65 -5.00 -3.25
C LEU A 22 -17.27 -6.15 -4.17
N LEU A 23 -16.03 -6.65 -4.05
CA LEU A 23 -15.57 -7.81 -4.80
C LEU A 23 -16.39 -9.06 -4.45
N LEU A 24 -16.60 -9.34 -3.17
CA LEU A 24 -17.37 -10.49 -2.72
C LEU A 24 -18.80 -10.45 -3.28
N LEU A 25 -19.47 -9.30 -3.21
CA LEU A 25 -20.81 -9.10 -3.79
C LEU A 25 -20.79 -9.27 -5.31
N ALA A 26 -19.81 -8.68 -6.01
CA ALA A 26 -19.68 -8.80 -7.46
C ALA A 26 -19.48 -10.25 -7.91
N VAL A 27 -18.62 -10.99 -7.19
CA VAL A 27 -18.31 -12.38 -7.45
C VAL A 27 -19.53 -13.26 -7.17
N LEU A 28 -20.26 -13.02 -6.09
CA LEU A 28 -21.45 -13.78 -5.76
C LEU A 28 -22.58 -13.57 -6.77
N LEU A 29 -22.85 -12.32 -7.17
CA LEU A 29 -24.05 -11.95 -7.93
C LEU A 29 -23.86 -11.93 -9.46
N ARG A 30 -22.64 -11.68 -9.96
CA ARG A 30 -22.41 -11.42 -11.40
C ARG A 30 -21.39 -12.34 -12.07
N SER A 31 -20.87 -13.35 -11.37
CA SER A 31 -19.95 -14.31 -11.98
C SER A 31 -20.63 -15.17 -13.06
N PRO A 32 -20.09 -15.22 -14.29
CA PRO A 32 -20.64 -16.05 -15.36
C PRO A 32 -20.44 -17.54 -15.07
N SER A 33 -21.28 -18.39 -15.67
CA SER A 33 -21.23 -19.86 -15.51
C SER A 33 -19.88 -20.47 -15.91
N SER A 34 -19.17 -19.86 -16.86
CA SER A 34 -17.82 -20.28 -17.28
C SER A 34 -16.74 -20.08 -16.21
N LEU A 35 -17.01 -19.27 -15.17
CA LEU A 35 -16.10 -19.03 -14.05
C LEU A 35 -16.56 -19.72 -12.76
N ARG A 36 -17.52 -20.65 -12.82
CA ARG A 36 -18.15 -21.25 -11.64
C ARG A 36 -17.14 -21.85 -10.64
N SER A 37 -16.09 -22.50 -11.12
CA SER A 37 -15.09 -23.14 -10.26
C SER A 37 -14.00 -22.16 -9.82
N TYR A 38 -13.63 -21.19 -10.69
CA TYR A 38 -12.71 -20.10 -10.32
C TYR A 38 -13.33 -19.13 -9.31
N LYS A 39 -14.65 -18.95 -9.34
CA LYS A 39 -15.44 -18.17 -8.38
C LYS A 39 -15.14 -18.61 -6.94
N VAL A 40 -14.95 -19.91 -6.70
CA VAL A 40 -14.63 -20.44 -5.36
C VAL A 40 -13.31 -19.84 -4.84
N ILE A 41 -12.28 -19.80 -5.69
CA ILE A 41 -10.98 -19.22 -5.32
C ILE A 41 -11.11 -17.71 -5.07
N LEU A 42 -11.85 -17.00 -5.92
CA LEU A 42 -12.09 -15.55 -5.74
C LEU A 42 -12.87 -15.23 -4.48
N VAL A 43 -13.90 -16.01 -4.14
CA VAL A 43 -14.65 -15.86 -2.89
C VAL A 43 -13.74 -16.11 -1.69
N ASN A 44 -12.94 -17.17 -1.73
CA ASN A 44 -12.01 -17.47 -0.64
C ASN A 44 -10.98 -16.35 -0.46
N ALA A 45 -10.38 -15.85 -1.56
CA ALA A 45 -9.45 -14.73 -1.51
C ALA A 45 -10.10 -13.46 -0.92
N ALA A 46 -11.30 -13.09 -1.39
CA ALA A 46 -12.01 -11.92 -0.87
C ALA A 46 -12.36 -12.05 0.62
N ILE A 47 -12.71 -13.24 1.11
CA ILE A 47 -12.98 -13.49 2.54
C ILE A 47 -11.70 -13.37 3.37
N ILE A 48 -10.61 -13.95 2.90
CA ILE A 48 -9.31 -13.90 3.58
C ILE A 48 -8.78 -12.46 3.65
N ASP A 49 -8.81 -11.73 2.53
CA ASP A 49 -8.37 -10.32 2.47
C ASP A 49 -9.31 -9.40 3.30
N LEU A 50 -10.62 -9.68 3.35
CA LEU A 50 -11.57 -8.99 4.21
C LEU A 50 -11.29 -9.25 5.70
N LEU A 51 -11.05 -10.50 6.08
CA LEU A 51 -10.69 -10.86 7.45
C LEU A 51 -9.39 -10.17 7.87
N SER A 52 -8.37 -10.24 7.01
CA SER A 52 -7.07 -9.60 7.25
C SER A 52 -7.18 -8.08 7.44
N SER A 53 -7.88 -7.39 6.54
CA SER A 53 -8.06 -5.94 6.63
C SER A 53 -8.90 -5.51 7.84
N SER A 54 -9.88 -6.33 8.23
CA SER A 54 -10.71 -6.10 9.42
C SER A 54 -9.92 -6.26 10.71
N THR A 55 -9.16 -7.35 10.85
CA THR A 55 -8.32 -7.58 12.05
C THR A 55 -7.16 -6.59 12.11
N MET A 56 -6.61 -6.16 10.97
CA MET A 56 -5.63 -5.08 10.89
C MET A 56 -6.18 -3.74 11.40
N LEU A 57 -7.40 -3.37 11.01
CA LEU A 57 -8.03 -2.14 11.49
C LEU A 57 -8.24 -2.14 13.00
N VAL A 58 -8.54 -3.31 13.57
CA VAL A 58 -8.79 -3.48 15.01
C VAL A 58 -7.49 -3.53 15.83
N THR A 59 -6.41 -4.04 15.24
CA THR A 59 -5.13 -4.23 15.96
C THR A 59 -4.17 -3.06 15.84
N MET A 60 -4.10 -2.42 14.66
CA MET A 60 -3.08 -1.42 14.30
C MET A 60 -1.69 -1.77 14.89
N PRO A 61 -1.13 -2.95 14.53
CA PRO A 61 0.06 -3.49 15.14
C PRO A 61 1.32 -2.82 14.58
N ARG A 62 2.26 -2.54 15.48
CA ARG A 62 3.63 -2.13 15.20
C ARG A 62 4.58 -3.26 15.63
N VAL A 63 5.42 -3.72 14.70
CA VAL A 63 6.37 -4.81 14.95
C VAL A 63 7.71 -4.23 15.41
N LEU A 64 8.08 -4.52 16.65
CA LEU A 64 9.32 -4.10 17.29
C LEU A 64 10.30 -5.28 17.30
N ALA A 65 11.02 -5.43 16.20
CA ALA A 65 12.02 -6.48 16.01
C ALA A 65 13.41 -5.98 16.43
N ALA A 66 14.06 -6.64 17.40
CA ALA A 66 15.41 -6.25 17.82
C ALA A 66 16.21 -7.44 18.40
N ARG A 67 17.24 -7.88 17.65
CA ARG A 67 18.18 -8.94 18.04
C ARG A 67 17.49 -10.26 18.39
N HIS A 68 17.39 -10.59 19.68
CA HIS A 68 16.73 -11.79 20.18
C HIS A 68 15.28 -11.54 20.59
N VAL A 69 14.83 -10.30 20.71
CA VAL A 69 13.48 -9.93 21.17
C VAL A 69 12.58 -9.66 19.97
N LEU A 70 11.32 -10.06 20.09
CA LEU A 70 10.27 -9.75 19.12
C LEU A 70 9.02 -9.28 19.85
N ALA A 71 8.78 -7.98 19.84
CA ALA A 71 7.65 -7.37 20.53
C ALA A 71 6.66 -6.75 19.54
N TYR A 72 5.41 -6.63 19.98
CA TYR A 72 4.30 -6.04 19.26
C TYR A 72 3.68 -4.96 20.11
N SER A 73 3.57 -3.77 19.55
CA SER A 73 2.82 -2.67 20.14
C SER A 73 1.49 -2.54 19.40
N TYR A 74 0.38 -2.46 20.12
CA TYR A 74 -0.95 -2.30 19.53
C TYR A 74 -1.50 -0.91 19.83
N ASP A 75 -1.97 -0.23 18.78
CA ASP A 75 -2.58 1.10 18.87
C ASP A 75 -4.09 1.09 18.54
N GLY A 76 -4.63 -0.07 18.16
CA GLY A 76 -6.00 -0.21 17.68
C GLY A 76 -7.05 -0.41 18.79
N PRO A 77 -8.35 -0.43 18.44
CA PRO A 77 -9.45 -0.66 19.38
C PRO A 77 -9.35 -1.94 20.24
N CYS A 78 -8.54 -2.92 19.85
CA CYS A 78 -8.36 -4.15 20.63
C CYS A 78 -7.77 -3.90 22.03
N ILE A 79 -7.06 -2.78 22.25
CA ILE A 79 -6.39 -2.46 23.52
C ILE A 79 -7.38 -2.34 24.68
N TYR A 80 -8.63 -1.97 24.40
CA TYR A 80 -9.68 -1.82 25.40
C TYR A 80 -10.24 -3.16 25.90
N ILE A 81 -9.86 -4.27 25.27
CA ILE A 81 -10.32 -5.62 25.62
C ILE A 81 -9.23 -6.36 26.41
N SER A 82 -8.11 -6.70 25.78
CA SER A 82 -6.91 -7.27 26.41
C SER A 82 -5.76 -7.39 25.42
N GLY A 83 -4.52 -7.49 25.92
CA GLY A 83 -3.34 -7.72 25.09
C GLY A 83 -3.33 -9.09 24.40
N VAL A 84 -3.75 -10.14 25.11
CA VAL A 84 -3.95 -11.48 24.52
C VAL A 84 -4.96 -11.45 23.38
N PHE A 85 -6.05 -10.69 23.50
CA PHE A 85 -7.02 -10.53 22.42
C PHE A 85 -6.40 -9.82 21.20
N CYS A 86 -5.65 -8.74 21.41
CA CYS A 86 -4.88 -8.10 20.33
C CYS A 86 -3.91 -9.07 19.65
N HIS A 87 -3.20 -9.88 20.43
CA HIS A 87 -2.26 -10.87 19.90
C HIS A 87 -2.95 -11.99 19.11
N CYS A 88 -4.09 -12.49 19.57
CA CYS A 88 -4.90 -13.43 18.81
C CYS A 88 -5.33 -12.85 17.46
N LEU A 89 -5.81 -11.60 17.43
CA LEU A 89 -6.17 -10.93 16.19
C LEU A 89 -4.97 -10.70 15.27
N TYR A 90 -3.81 -10.34 15.82
CA TYR A 90 -2.56 -10.20 15.07
C TYR A 90 -2.10 -11.53 14.45
N THR A 91 -2.28 -12.63 15.17
CA THR A 91 -1.99 -13.97 14.68
C THR A 91 -2.90 -14.33 13.49
N ILE A 92 -4.19 -13.94 13.55
CA ILE A 92 -5.12 -14.06 12.42
C ILE A 92 -4.67 -13.20 11.23
N VAL A 93 -4.18 -11.96 11.47
CA VAL A 93 -3.59 -11.12 10.42
C VAL A 93 -2.46 -11.89 9.71
N LEU A 94 -1.47 -12.40 10.45
CA LEU A 94 -0.33 -13.13 9.85
C LEU A 94 -0.78 -14.35 9.04
N ALA A 95 -1.69 -15.16 9.59
CA ALA A 95 -2.19 -16.36 8.93
C ALA A 95 -2.96 -16.02 7.64
N THR A 96 -3.80 -14.99 7.66
CA THR A 96 -4.59 -14.56 6.49
C THR A 96 -3.70 -13.97 5.40
N LEU A 97 -2.67 -13.21 5.75
CA LEU A 97 -1.74 -12.63 4.79
C LEU A 97 -0.91 -13.71 4.07
N SER A 98 -0.42 -14.70 4.81
CA SER A 98 0.22 -15.90 4.25
C SER A 98 -0.75 -16.66 3.32
N GLN A 99 -1.99 -16.84 3.76
CA GLN A 99 -3.02 -17.50 2.96
C GLN A 99 -3.30 -16.79 1.63
N SER A 100 -3.33 -15.45 1.61
CA SER A 100 -3.51 -14.68 0.38
C SER A 100 -2.40 -14.94 -0.64
N LEU A 101 -1.14 -15.08 -0.20
CA LEU A 101 -0.02 -15.43 -1.09
C LEU A 101 -0.20 -16.82 -1.72
N PHE A 102 -0.58 -17.82 -0.92
CA PHE A 102 -0.84 -19.16 -1.44
C PHE A 102 -2.03 -19.19 -2.40
N LEU A 103 -3.07 -18.39 -2.16
CA LEU A 103 -4.21 -18.29 -3.07
C LEU A 103 -3.83 -17.64 -4.42
N ILE A 104 -2.89 -16.69 -4.44
CA ILE A 104 -2.35 -16.15 -5.70
C ILE A 104 -1.61 -17.27 -6.47
N ALA A 105 -0.74 -18.03 -5.81
CA ALA A 105 -0.03 -19.16 -6.43
C ALA A 105 -1.00 -20.25 -6.93
N ALA A 106 -2.00 -20.60 -6.12
CA ALA A 106 -3.05 -21.55 -6.47
C ALA A 106 -3.90 -21.06 -7.66
N SER A 107 -4.14 -19.74 -7.77
CA SER A 107 -4.85 -19.15 -8.91
C SER A 107 -4.07 -19.33 -10.21
N PHE A 108 -2.75 -19.20 -10.18
CA PHE A 108 -1.90 -19.54 -11.34
C PHE A 108 -1.89 -21.03 -11.64
N GLY A 109 -1.82 -21.89 -10.62
CA GLY A 109 -1.91 -23.35 -10.79
C GLY A 109 -3.23 -23.77 -11.43
N TYR A 110 -4.36 -23.21 -10.96
CA TYR A 110 -5.68 -23.41 -11.54
C TYR A 110 -5.71 -23.01 -13.02
N ARG A 111 -5.08 -21.89 -13.40
CA ARG A 111 -5.00 -21.48 -14.81
C ARG A 111 -4.25 -22.47 -15.67
N LEU A 112 -3.11 -22.93 -15.21
CA LEU A 112 -2.31 -23.89 -15.94
C LEU A 112 -3.07 -25.21 -16.15
N TYR A 113 -3.86 -25.61 -15.15
CA TYR A 113 -4.72 -26.80 -15.21
C TYR A 113 -5.82 -26.67 -16.28
N ILE A 114 -6.65 -25.62 -16.23
CA ILE A 114 -7.78 -25.46 -17.16
C ILE A 114 -7.34 -25.23 -18.62
N LEU A 115 -6.10 -24.81 -18.85
CA LEU A 115 -5.56 -24.63 -20.20
C LEU A 115 -5.27 -25.95 -20.92
N GLY A 116 -5.25 -27.09 -20.22
CA GLY A 116 -5.04 -28.40 -20.86
C GLY A 116 -5.99 -29.50 -20.39
N ARG A 117 -6.96 -29.19 -19.53
CA ARG A 117 -7.89 -30.14 -18.93
C ARG A 117 -9.26 -29.49 -18.77
N PRO A 118 -10.35 -30.28 -18.72
CA PRO A 118 -11.68 -29.74 -18.41
C PRO A 118 -11.69 -29.06 -17.04
N SER A 119 -12.59 -28.08 -16.87
CA SER A 119 -12.69 -27.33 -15.61
C SER A 119 -12.92 -28.26 -14.42
N PRO A 120 -12.15 -28.13 -13.33
CA PRO A 120 -12.33 -28.98 -12.15
C PRO A 120 -13.69 -28.71 -11.49
N THR A 121 -14.21 -29.68 -10.75
CA THR A 121 -15.47 -29.48 -10.02
C THR A 121 -15.30 -28.50 -8.86
N ASN A 122 -16.37 -27.82 -8.46
CA ASN A 122 -16.33 -26.89 -7.33
C ASN A 122 -15.86 -27.58 -6.04
N LYS A 123 -16.28 -28.82 -5.80
CA LYS A 123 -15.85 -29.62 -4.63
C LYS A 123 -14.34 -29.82 -4.61
N ALA A 124 -13.73 -30.16 -5.75
CA ALA A 124 -12.28 -30.33 -5.84
C ALA A 124 -11.52 -29.03 -5.55
N VAL A 125 -12.05 -27.89 -6.03
CA VAL A 125 -11.44 -26.57 -5.75
C VAL A 125 -11.58 -26.20 -4.27
N ILE A 126 -12.74 -26.44 -3.65
CA ILE A 126 -12.94 -26.21 -2.20
C ILE A 126 -11.96 -27.06 -1.38
N ILE A 127 -11.86 -28.36 -1.67
CA ILE A 127 -10.92 -29.26 -0.98
C ILE A 127 -9.48 -28.76 -1.16
N SER A 128 -9.10 -28.33 -2.36
CA SER A 128 -7.77 -27.77 -2.62
C SER A 128 -7.50 -26.51 -1.80
N CYS A 129 -8.46 -25.59 -1.71
CA CYS A 129 -8.35 -24.40 -0.86
C CYS A 129 -8.22 -24.75 0.62
N LEU A 130 -8.98 -25.74 1.12
CA LEU A 130 -8.90 -26.20 2.51
C LEU A 130 -7.54 -26.82 2.81
N LEU A 131 -7.03 -27.68 1.93
CA LEU A 131 -5.70 -28.29 2.07
C LEU A 131 -4.59 -27.22 2.10
N LEU A 132 -4.70 -26.18 1.29
CA LEU A 132 -3.77 -25.04 1.32
C LEU A 132 -3.83 -24.24 2.62
N SER A 133 -4.97 -24.22 3.31
CA SER A 133 -5.13 -23.53 4.60
C SER A 133 -4.56 -24.30 5.79
N ILE A 134 -4.38 -25.63 5.70
CA ILE A 134 -3.92 -26.46 6.82
C ILE A 134 -2.59 -25.97 7.42
N PRO A 135 -1.53 -25.69 6.64
CA PRO A 135 -0.26 -25.20 7.20
C PRO A 135 -0.44 -23.90 7.98
N ASN A 136 -1.26 -22.97 7.48
CA ASN A 136 -1.50 -21.70 8.15
C ASN A 136 -2.29 -21.87 9.46
N LEU A 137 -3.25 -22.81 9.52
CA LEU A 137 -3.98 -23.13 10.75
C LEU A 137 -3.08 -23.77 11.81
N LEU A 138 -2.12 -24.60 11.39
CA LEU A 138 -1.12 -25.16 12.30
C LEU A 138 -0.25 -24.05 12.88
N ILE A 139 0.26 -23.15 12.03
CA ILE A 139 1.08 -22.01 12.46
C ILE A 139 0.30 -21.07 13.38
N LEU A 140 -0.97 -20.77 13.06
CA LEU A 140 -1.86 -19.97 13.91
C LEU A 140 -1.96 -20.55 15.32
N THR A 141 -2.17 -21.87 15.41
CA THR A 141 -2.35 -22.56 16.69
C THR A 141 -1.06 -22.53 17.50
N THR A 142 0.08 -22.83 16.88
CA THR A 142 1.37 -22.82 17.59
C THR A 142 1.72 -21.43 18.09
N TYR A 143 1.43 -20.37 17.32
CA TYR A 143 1.87 -19.03 17.65
C TYR A 143 1.12 -18.43 18.84
N ILE A 144 -0.19 -18.66 18.94
CA ILE A 144 -1.01 -18.20 20.08
C ILE A 144 -0.49 -18.76 21.41
N PHE A 145 -0.01 -20.00 21.43
CA PHE A 145 0.49 -20.65 22.65
C PHE A 145 1.96 -20.34 22.98
N THR A 146 2.64 -19.53 22.16
CA THR A 146 4.05 -19.16 22.38
C THR A 146 4.23 -17.77 22.99
N LEU A 147 3.15 -17.11 23.37
CA LEU A 147 3.19 -15.78 23.96
C LEU A 147 3.90 -15.81 25.33
N ASP A 148 4.94 -15.00 25.48
CA ASP A 148 5.66 -14.84 26.76
C ASP A 148 4.97 -13.79 27.65
N ASP A 149 5.35 -13.72 28.92
CA ASP A 149 4.83 -12.70 29.83
C ASP A 149 5.22 -11.29 29.35
N SER A 150 4.25 -10.36 29.35
CA SER A 150 4.43 -9.03 28.78
C SER A 150 5.46 -8.18 29.53
N GLU A 151 5.64 -8.40 30.84
CA GLU A 151 6.65 -7.69 31.61
C GLU A 151 8.07 -8.20 31.31
N ASP A 152 8.24 -9.50 31.07
CA ASP A 152 9.51 -10.08 30.62
C ASP A 152 9.90 -9.56 29.23
N VAL A 153 8.94 -9.52 28.29
CA VAL A 153 9.15 -8.95 26.95
C VAL A 153 9.55 -7.49 27.04
N ARG A 154 8.86 -6.69 27.86
CA ARG A 154 9.15 -5.26 28.08
C ARG A 154 10.53 -5.06 28.72
N ALA A 155 10.90 -5.89 29.70
CA ALA A 155 12.21 -5.83 30.34
C ALA A 155 13.34 -6.10 29.33
N GLN A 156 13.21 -7.13 28.50
CA GLN A 156 14.18 -7.43 27.46
C GLN A 156 14.24 -6.35 26.38
N LEU A 157 13.08 -5.82 25.97
CA LEU A 157 13.01 -4.75 24.98
C LEU A 157 13.70 -3.46 25.46
N ARG A 158 13.54 -3.07 26.74
CA ARG A 158 14.24 -1.91 27.34
C ARG A 158 15.76 -2.07 27.31
N ILE A 159 16.27 -3.29 27.44
CA ILE A 159 17.72 -3.56 27.38
C ILE A 159 18.25 -3.30 25.96
N VAL A 160 17.51 -3.75 24.93
CA VAL A 160 17.93 -3.67 23.53
C VAL A 160 17.63 -2.31 22.90
N ARG A 161 16.52 -1.66 23.27
CA ARG A 161 16.05 -0.38 22.73
C ARG A 161 15.84 0.64 23.87
N LYS A 162 16.96 1.09 24.47
CA LYS A 162 16.96 2.02 25.62
C LYS A 162 16.30 3.38 25.33
N ASP A 163 16.29 3.79 24.06
CA ASP A 163 15.80 5.11 23.64
C ASP A 163 14.27 5.17 23.45
N TYR A 164 13.56 4.06 23.62
CA TYR A 164 12.12 3.97 23.37
C TYR A 164 11.35 4.06 24.71
N PHE A 165 10.53 5.10 24.86
CA PHE A 165 9.57 5.23 25.96
C PHE A 165 8.28 4.47 25.60
N LEU A 166 8.12 3.25 26.10
CA LEU A 166 7.02 2.33 25.72
C LEU A 166 6.05 2.01 26.86
N ASP A 167 6.12 2.75 27.97
CA ASP A 167 5.36 2.42 29.19
C ASP A 167 3.85 2.60 29.00
N ASP A 168 3.46 3.55 28.14
CA ASP A 168 2.05 3.85 27.82
C ASP A 168 1.45 2.93 26.74
N TYR A 169 2.25 2.05 26.14
CA TYR A 169 1.81 1.16 25.07
C TYR A 169 1.50 -0.24 25.59
N LEU A 170 0.47 -0.86 25.03
CA LEU A 170 0.19 -2.28 25.22
C LEU A 170 1.19 -3.09 24.40
N ILE A 171 2.10 -3.78 25.10
CA ILE A 171 3.17 -4.58 24.49
C ILE A 171 2.92 -6.05 24.79
N GLU A 172 2.99 -6.86 23.75
CA GLU A 172 2.94 -8.32 23.83
C GLU A 172 4.03 -8.89 22.94
N GLY A 173 4.47 -10.13 23.15
CA GLY A 173 5.38 -10.77 22.21
C GLY A 173 6.22 -11.89 22.80
N HIS A 174 7.46 -11.96 22.35
CA HIS A 174 8.40 -13.02 22.68
C HIS A 174 9.71 -12.41 23.18
N ALA A 175 10.10 -12.81 24.39
CA ALA A 175 11.34 -12.37 25.03
C ALA A 175 12.57 -12.97 24.32
N SER A 176 12.41 -14.12 23.67
CA SER A 176 13.43 -14.74 22.84
C SER A 176 12.84 -15.40 21.58
N ILE A 177 13.30 -14.98 20.40
CA ILE A 177 12.95 -15.62 19.12
C ILE A 177 13.55 -17.02 18.98
N PHE A 178 14.51 -17.41 19.83
CA PHE A 178 15.20 -18.69 19.74
C PHE A 178 14.41 -19.85 20.36
N HIS A 179 13.27 -19.57 21.00
CA HIS A 179 12.35 -20.63 21.39
C HIS A 179 11.88 -21.40 20.16
N VAL A 180 11.89 -22.73 20.22
CA VAL A 180 11.72 -23.63 19.06
C VAL A 180 10.45 -23.30 18.26
N PHE A 181 9.33 -23.09 18.93
CA PHE A 181 8.05 -22.80 18.29
C PHE A 181 7.96 -21.38 17.71
N THR A 182 8.52 -20.39 18.41
CA THR A 182 8.62 -18.99 17.92
C THR A 182 9.52 -18.93 16.70
N LEU A 183 10.70 -19.53 16.77
CA LEU A 183 11.65 -19.62 15.66
C LEU A 183 11.04 -20.33 14.46
N PHE A 184 10.38 -21.47 14.69
CA PHE A 184 9.68 -22.22 13.65
C PHE A 184 8.63 -21.35 12.95
N THR A 185 7.83 -20.59 13.70
CA THR A 185 6.79 -19.72 13.14
C THR A 185 7.38 -18.56 12.35
N VAL A 186 8.39 -17.88 12.89
CA VAL A 186 9.09 -16.78 12.21
C VAL A 186 9.73 -17.27 10.91
N LEU A 187 10.41 -18.42 10.94
CA LEU A 187 11.00 -19.03 9.75
C LEU A 187 9.93 -19.46 8.76
N ALA A 188 8.84 -20.09 9.21
CA ALA A 188 7.76 -20.50 8.32
C ALA A 188 7.13 -19.30 7.60
N MET A 189 6.94 -18.16 8.28
CA MET A 189 6.37 -16.96 7.67
C MET A 189 7.36 -16.25 6.73
N THR A 190 8.63 -16.16 7.11
CA THR A 190 9.64 -15.43 6.33
C THR A 190 10.24 -16.24 5.18
N GLN A 191 10.56 -17.51 5.40
CA GLN A 191 11.21 -18.35 4.40
C GLN A 191 10.27 -18.77 3.29
N THR A 192 8.96 -18.85 3.54
CA THR A 192 8.00 -19.34 2.52
C THR A 192 7.78 -18.36 1.37
N ILE A 193 8.12 -17.08 1.55
CA ILE A 193 7.92 -16.02 0.56
C ILE A 193 8.79 -16.24 -0.67
N GLY A 194 10.08 -16.53 -0.47
CA GLY A 194 11.04 -16.71 -1.55
C GLY A 194 10.63 -17.85 -2.51
N PRO A 195 10.41 -19.08 -2.01
CA PRO A 195 9.90 -20.18 -2.81
C PRO A 195 8.55 -19.86 -3.47
N THR A 196 7.62 -19.23 -2.75
CA THR A 196 6.30 -18.88 -3.31
C THR A 196 6.42 -17.90 -4.48
N LEU A 197 7.27 -16.88 -4.36
CA LEU A 197 7.59 -15.95 -5.44
C LEU A 197 8.17 -16.66 -6.66
N VAL A 198 9.17 -17.53 -6.46
CA VAL A 198 9.79 -18.31 -7.53
C VAL A 198 8.74 -19.18 -8.24
N VAL A 199 7.89 -19.86 -7.47
CA VAL A 199 6.78 -20.66 -8.00
C VAL A 199 5.81 -19.80 -8.81
N ILE A 200 5.40 -18.63 -8.31
CA ILE A 200 4.52 -17.70 -9.03
C ILE A 200 5.15 -17.28 -10.37
N PHE A 201 6.42 -16.90 -10.39
CA PHE A 201 7.13 -16.51 -11.62
C PHE A 201 7.22 -17.66 -12.63
N ILE A 202 7.58 -18.86 -12.18
CA ILE A 202 7.65 -20.06 -13.04
C ILE A 202 6.25 -20.40 -13.60
N MET A 203 5.23 -20.42 -12.74
CA MET A 203 3.86 -20.72 -13.14
C MET A 203 3.35 -19.67 -14.13
N ARG A 204 3.63 -18.39 -13.90
CA ARG A 204 3.28 -17.31 -14.83
C ARG A 204 3.90 -17.54 -16.21
N LYS A 205 5.20 -17.85 -16.27
CA LYS A 205 5.89 -18.13 -17.55
C LYS A 205 5.24 -19.31 -18.27
N LYS A 206 4.91 -20.39 -17.55
CA LYS A 206 4.22 -21.56 -18.11
C LYS A 206 2.81 -21.24 -18.62
N VAL A 207 2.04 -20.44 -17.87
CA VAL A 207 0.68 -20.02 -18.27
C VAL A 207 0.75 -19.15 -19.54
N MET A 208 1.68 -18.19 -19.64
CA MET A 208 1.83 -17.35 -20.84
C MET A 208 2.18 -18.20 -22.06
N ALA A 209 3.18 -19.07 -21.93
CA ALA A 209 3.62 -19.93 -23.03
C ALA A 209 2.48 -20.84 -23.53
N LYS A 210 1.75 -21.46 -22.61
CA LYS A 210 0.63 -22.34 -22.95
C LYS A 210 -0.57 -21.58 -23.53
N LEU A 211 -0.83 -20.37 -23.05
CA LEU A 211 -1.90 -19.52 -23.58
C LEU A 211 -1.62 -19.11 -25.03
N VAL A 212 -0.38 -18.74 -25.36
CA VAL A 212 0.04 -18.42 -26.74
C VAL A 212 -0.13 -19.65 -27.64
N ALA A 213 0.35 -20.82 -27.20
CA ALA A 213 0.25 -22.05 -27.96
C ALA A 213 -1.20 -22.48 -28.28
N HIS A 214 -2.13 -22.30 -27.33
CA HIS A 214 -3.54 -22.68 -27.52
C HIS A 214 -4.43 -21.53 -28.03
N SER A 215 -3.91 -20.32 -28.20
CA SER A 215 -4.70 -19.12 -28.59
C SER A 215 -5.42 -19.29 -29.93
N VAL A 216 -4.82 -20.02 -30.88
CA VAL A 216 -5.37 -20.28 -32.22
C VAL A 216 -6.56 -21.26 -32.19
N GLN A 217 -6.65 -22.10 -31.15
CA GLN A 217 -7.67 -23.14 -31.03
C GLN A 217 -8.89 -22.72 -30.19
N MET A 218 -8.87 -21.53 -29.59
CA MET A 218 -9.93 -21.06 -28.70
C MET A 218 -10.97 -20.22 -29.44
N SER A 219 -12.25 -20.41 -29.10
CA SER A 219 -13.31 -19.48 -29.54
C SER A 219 -13.02 -18.05 -29.07
N GLY A 220 -13.42 -17.03 -29.83
CA GLY A 220 -13.16 -15.63 -29.47
C GLY A 220 -13.66 -15.24 -28.08
N ARG A 221 -14.79 -15.82 -27.62
CA ARG A 221 -15.33 -15.60 -26.27
C ARG A 221 -14.44 -16.24 -25.18
N THR A 222 -13.98 -17.47 -25.41
CA THR A 222 -13.09 -18.19 -24.47
C THR A 222 -11.71 -17.52 -24.41
N ALA A 223 -11.15 -17.13 -25.56
CA ALA A 223 -9.87 -16.43 -25.65
C ALA A 223 -9.90 -15.10 -24.89
N LYS A 224 -10.95 -14.28 -25.09
CA LYS A 224 -11.12 -13.01 -24.35
C LYS A 224 -11.17 -13.24 -22.85
N MET A 225 -11.93 -14.23 -22.38
CA MET A 225 -12.02 -14.58 -20.96
C MET A 225 -10.65 -14.99 -20.38
N HIS A 226 -9.91 -15.86 -21.08
CA HIS A 226 -8.58 -16.28 -20.63
C HIS A 226 -7.58 -15.11 -20.60
N ASN A 227 -7.61 -14.22 -21.60
CA ASN A 227 -6.76 -13.02 -21.63
C ASN A 227 -7.04 -12.08 -20.45
N THR A 228 -8.32 -11.79 -20.16
CA THR A 228 -8.70 -10.94 -19.03
C THR A 228 -8.20 -11.53 -17.71
N LEU A 229 -8.41 -12.82 -17.47
CA LEU A 229 -8.02 -13.47 -16.22
C LEU A 229 -6.50 -13.57 -16.08
N THR A 230 -5.81 -13.78 -17.21
CA THR A 230 -4.35 -13.78 -17.26
C THR A 230 -3.76 -12.40 -16.97
N ARG A 231 -4.41 -11.33 -17.46
CA ARG A 231 -4.05 -9.95 -17.14
C ARG A 231 -4.21 -9.65 -15.65
N VAL A 232 -5.34 -10.03 -15.06
CA VAL A 232 -5.60 -9.90 -13.61
C VAL A 232 -4.48 -10.58 -12.82
N LEU A 233 -4.21 -11.85 -13.12
CA LEU A 233 -3.22 -12.64 -12.39
C LEU A 233 -1.80 -12.11 -12.59
N THR A 234 -1.48 -11.59 -13.77
CA THR A 234 -0.18 -10.96 -14.03
C THR A 234 0.00 -9.72 -13.17
N LEU A 235 -1.03 -8.87 -13.03
CA LEU A 235 -0.96 -7.73 -12.11
C LEU A 235 -0.86 -8.19 -10.65
N GLN A 236 -1.61 -9.23 -10.27
CA GLN A 236 -1.53 -9.80 -8.92
C GLN A 236 -0.18 -10.47 -8.62
N SER A 237 0.56 -10.94 -9.63
CA SER A 237 1.90 -11.51 -9.42
C SER A 237 2.95 -10.49 -8.95
N CYS A 238 2.66 -9.20 -9.06
CA CYS A 238 3.50 -8.15 -8.49
C CYS A 238 3.21 -7.89 -7.01
N LEU A 239 2.06 -8.34 -6.50
CA LEU A 239 1.64 -8.08 -5.12
C LEU A 239 2.57 -8.67 -4.04
N PRO A 240 3.16 -9.88 -4.23
CA PRO A 240 4.11 -10.40 -3.25
C PRO A 240 5.40 -9.57 -3.09
N VAL A 241 5.65 -8.58 -3.96
CA VAL A 241 6.73 -7.59 -3.74
C VAL A 241 6.48 -6.79 -2.47
N PHE A 242 5.24 -6.41 -2.18
CA PHE A 242 4.91 -5.71 -0.94
C PHE A 242 5.22 -6.58 0.30
N PHE A 243 4.89 -7.86 0.22
CA PHE A 243 5.22 -8.81 1.28
C PHE A 243 6.74 -9.02 1.43
N SER A 244 7.48 -8.96 0.32
CA SER A 244 8.96 -9.04 0.34
C SER A 244 9.58 -7.80 0.99
N ILE A 245 9.00 -6.61 0.75
CA ILE A 245 9.40 -5.37 1.44
C ILE A 245 9.17 -5.52 2.95
N ALA A 246 8.01 -6.06 3.36
CA ALA A 246 7.72 -6.31 4.78
C ALA A 246 8.78 -7.19 5.45
N VAL A 247 9.13 -8.32 4.82
CA VAL A 247 10.09 -9.26 5.39
C VAL A 247 11.53 -8.79 5.30
N GLY A 248 11.91 -8.07 4.23
CA GLY A 248 13.20 -7.39 4.17
C GLY A 248 13.34 -6.36 5.29
N SER A 249 12.30 -5.54 5.49
CA SER A 249 12.22 -4.54 6.56
C SER A 249 12.34 -5.18 7.95
N TYR A 250 11.57 -6.24 8.20
CA TYR A 250 11.64 -7.04 9.43
C TYR A 250 13.04 -7.62 9.66
N GLY A 251 13.63 -8.27 8.66
CA GLY A 251 14.95 -8.89 8.78
C GLY A 251 16.05 -7.88 9.08
N LEU A 252 16.07 -6.74 8.38
CA LEU A 252 17.02 -5.65 8.63
C LEU A 252 16.93 -5.11 10.07
N CYS A 253 15.72 -5.02 10.63
CA CYS A 253 15.51 -4.64 12.02
C CYS A 253 15.92 -5.75 13.01
N GLN A 254 15.54 -7.00 12.74
CA GLN A 254 15.85 -8.14 13.62
C GLN A 254 17.36 -8.37 13.76
N PHE A 255 18.12 -8.26 12.67
CA PHE A 255 19.59 -8.38 12.68
C PHE A 255 20.32 -7.10 13.15
N ASP A 256 19.58 -6.06 13.55
CA ASP A 256 20.13 -4.79 14.05
C ASP A 256 21.08 -4.09 13.05
N ILE A 257 20.84 -4.27 11.74
CA ILE A 257 21.64 -3.68 10.66
C ILE A 257 21.21 -2.22 10.44
N VAL A 258 19.92 -2.03 10.17
CA VAL A 258 19.26 -0.72 10.08
C VAL A 258 17.85 -0.91 10.62
N CYS A 259 17.52 -0.18 11.67
CA CYS A 259 16.16 -0.13 12.19
C CYS A 259 15.80 1.29 12.57
N SER A 260 14.61 1.72 12.14
CA SER A 260 14.03 3.01 12.49
C SER A 260 12.55 2.82 12.78
N PRO A 261 11.91 3.73 13.54
CA PRO A 261 10.46 3.68 13.75
C PRO A 261 9.66 3.63 12.45
N VAL A 262 10.13 4.32 11.40
CA VAL A 262 9.49 4.30 10.06
C VAL A 262 9.47 2.88 9.50
N GLN A 263 10.58 2.16 9.66
CA GLN A 263 10.77 0.83 9.12
C GLN A 263 9.92 -0.22 9.86
N GLU A 264 9.77 -0.08 11.18
CA GLU A 264 8.87 -0.89 12.01
C GLU A 264 7.41 -0.75 11.56
N HIS A 265 6.96 0.48 11.26
CA HIS A 265 5.63 0.72 10.68
C HIS A 265 5.53 0.24 9.22
N LEU A 266 6.59 0.34 8.41
CA LEU A 266 6.57 -0.11 7.03
C LEU A 266 6.25 -1.62 6.88
N VAL A 267 6.62 -2.44 7.87
CA VAL A 267 6.37 -3.89 7.86
C VAL A 267 4.88 -4.18 7.67
N MET A 268 4.01 -3.64 8.52
CA MET A 268 2.59 -3.96 8.47
C MET A 268 1.84 -3.13 7.42
N GLU A 269 2.30 -1.91 7.14
CA GLU A 269 1.68 -1.03 6.14
C GLU A 269 1.84 -1.59 4.72
N SER A 270 3.03 -2.09 4.37
CA SER A 270 3.28 -2.69 3.06
C SER A 270 2.34 -3.87 2.79
N VAL A 271 2.06 -4.71 3.79
CA VAL A 271 1.15 -5.84 3.60
C VAL A 271 -0.33 -5.41 3.60
N SER A 272 -0.70 -4.32 4.26
CA SER A 272 -2.03 -3.71 4.14
C SER A 272 -2.33 -3.31 2.69
N PHE A 273 -1.35 -2.73 1.99
CA PHE A 273 -1.51 -2.41 0.56
C PHE A 273 -1.77 -3.64 -0.32
N MET A 274 -1.23 -4.81 0.05
CA MET A 274 -1.50 -6.06 -0.68
C MET A 274 -3.01 -6.40 -0.65
N ALA A 275 -3.62 -6.36 0.53
CA ALA A 275 -5.04 -6.65 0.73
C ALA A 275 -5.98 -5.59 0.11
N LEU A 276 -5.48 -4.36 -0.09
CA LEU A 276 -6.19 -3.29 -0.79
C LEU A 276 -6.13 -3.45 -2.31
N ILE A 277 -4.93 -3.67 -2.87
CA ILE A 277 -4.69 -3.64 -4.31
C ILE A 277 -5.22 -4.93 -4.98
N ALA A 278 -5.16 -6.09 -4.30
CA ALA A 278 -5.66 -7.36 -4.83
C ALA A 278 -7.13 -7.32 -5.31
N PRO A 279 -8.10 -6.87 -4.48
CA PRO A 279 -9.48 -6.74 -4.92
C PRO A 279 -9.67 -5.60 -5.92
N ALA A 280 -8.92 -4.51 -5.81
CA ALA A 280 -9.01 -3.38 -6.75
C ALA A 280 -8.63 -3.80 -8.18
N ILE A 281 -7.55 -4.57 -8.34
CA ILE A 281 -7.13 -5.15 -9.63
C ILE A 281 -8.25 -6.01 -10.21
N THR A 282 -8.84 -6.89 -9.38
CA THR A 282 -9.86 -7.84 -9.81
C THR A 282 -11.14 -7.13 -10.25
N LEU A 283 -11.60 -6.15 -9.47
CA LEU A 283 -12.77 -5.33 -9.78
C LEU A 283 -12.57 -4.50 -11.07
N TYR A 284 -11.39 -3.91 -11.25
CA TYR A 284 -11.10 -3.05 -12.40
C TYR A 284 -10.95 -3.83 -13.70
N CYS A 285 -10.25 -4.96 -13.67
CA CYS A 285 -9.89 -5.70 -14.87
C CYS A 285 -10.96 -6.67 -15.36
N MET A 286 -11.87 -7.15 -14.49
CA MET A 286 -12.91 -8.10 -14.88
C MET A 286 -14.20 -7.37 -15.29
N ASP A 287 -14.51 -7.40 -16.59
CA ASP A 287 -15.70 -6.79 -17.20
C ASP A 287 -17.03 -6.97 -16.41
N PRO A 288 -17.45 -8.19 -16.00
CA PRO A 288 -18.72 -8.36 -15.28
C PRO A 288 -18.72 -7.69 -13.90
N TYR A 289 -17.55 -7.58 -13.26
CA TYR A 289 -17.41 -6.99 -11.93
C TYR A 289 -17.30 -5.48 -12.02
N LYS A 290 -16.56 -4.96 -13.00
CA LYS A 290 -16.53 -3.53 -13.32
C LYS A 290 -17.93 -2.98 -13.58
N LYS A 291 -18.71 -3.67 -14.42
CA LYS A 291 -20.11 -3.29 -14.69
C LYS A 291 -20.99 -3.35 -13.45
N TYR A 292 -20.78 -4.33 -12.57
CA TYR A 292 -21.50 -4.42 -11.30
C TYR A 292 -21.19 -3.25 -10.38
N VAL A 293 -19.92 -2.90 -10.21
CA VAL A 293 -19.52 -1.75 -9.39
C VAL A 293 -20.10 -0.46 -9.96
N CYS A 294 -20.03 -0.26 -11.28
CA CYS A 294 -20.72 0.85 -11.94
C CYS A 294 -22.24 0.84 -11.68
N PHE A 295 -22.88 -0.33 -11.71
CA PHE A 295 -24.31 -0.47 -11.43
C PHE A 295 -24.66 -0.18 -9.97
N VAL A 296 -23.94 -0.74 -9.00
CA VAL A 296 -24.16 -0.48 -7.57
C VAL A 296 -23.96 1.00 -7.28
N PHE A 297 -22.90 1.60 -7.83
CA PHE A 297 -22.64 3.02 -7.69
C PHE A 297 -23.78 3.86 -8.29
N MET A 298 -24.28 3.50 -9.48
CA MET A 298 -25.44 4.16 -10.10
C MET A 298 -26.74 3.95 -9.29
N LEU A 299 -26.95 2.76 -8.71
CA LEU A 299 -28.15 2.42 -7.93
C LEU A 299 -28.16 3.13 -6.58
N SER A 300 -27.03 3.14 -5.85
CA SER A 300 -26.87 3.91 -4.62
C SER A 300 -27.14 5.40 -4.85
N VAL A 301 -26.67 5.93 -5.98
CA VAL A 301 -26.96 7.31 -6.42
C VAL A 301 -28.45 7.51 -6.72
N LEU A 302 -29.13 6.53 -7.31
CA LEU A 302 -30.56 6.59 -7.65
C LEU A 302 -31.49 6.49 -6.42
N THR A 303 -31.12 5.71 -5.40
CA THR A 303 -31.90 5.57 -4.15
C THR A 303 -31.80 6.76 -3.20
N LEU A 304 -30.81 7.65 -3.39
CA LEU A 304 -30.53 8.79 -2.52
C LEU A 304 -31.18 10.10 -2.96
N MET A 305 -31.93 10.15 -4.09
CA MET A 305 -32.47 11.42 -4.60
C MET A 305 -33.88 11.30 -5.23
N PRO A 306 -34.86 12.14 -4.82
CA PRO A 306 -36.09 12.38 -5.57
C PRO A 306 -35.85 13.22 -6.84
N ASN A 307 -36.77 13.08 -7.79
CA ASN A 307 -36.65 13.23 -9.25
C ASN A 307 -36.14 14.52 -9.92
N ASN A 308 -35.70 15.58 -9.25
CA ASN A 308 -35.45 16.87 -9.94
C ASN A 308 -34.05 17.46 -9.67
N PHE A 309 -32.98 16.86 -10.20
CA PHE A 309 -31.69 17.57 -10.38
C PHE A 309 -30.76 16.88 -11.40
N PHE A 310 -31.25 16.58 -12.60
CA PHE A 310 -30.47 15.97 -13.67
C PHE A 310 -29.73 17.05 -14.48
N GLN A 311 -28.42 17.26 -14.25
CA GLN A 311 -27.38 17.28 -15.29
C GLN A 311 -26.01 17.72 -14.72
N MET A 312 -24.97 16.91 -15.01
CA MET A 312 -23.54 17.26 -14.97
C MET A 312 -22.76 17.35 -13.64
N VAL A 313 -23.30 16.90 -12.49
CA VAL A 313 -22.61 17.15 -11.19
C VAL A 313 -21.94 15.93 -10.52
N SER A 314 -22.24 14.67 -10.81
CA SER A 314 -21.86 13.57 -9.88
C SER A 314 -20.42 13.02 -9.96
N LEU A 315 -19.82 12.76 -11.14
CA LEU A 315 -18.47 12.19 -11.21
C LEU A 315 -17.39 13.22 -10.90
N GLU A 316 -17.51 14.43 -11.48
CA GLU A 316 -16.61 15.55 -11.22
C GLU A 316 -16.67 15.92 -9.73
N LEU A 317 -17.85 15.99 -9.10
CA LEU A 317 -17.95 16.29 -7.68
C LEU A 317 -17.30 15.21 -6.81
N ILE A 318 -17.41 13.92 -7.14
CA ILE A 318 -16.78 12.84 -6.36
C ILE A 318 -15.26 12.85 -6.52
N VAL A 319 -14.76 13.02 -7.75
CA VAL A 319 -13.32 13.18 -8.00
C VAL A 319 -12.78 14.43 -7.31
N VAL A 320 -13.51 15.55 -7.38
CA VAL A 320 -13.18 16.80 -6.67
C VAL A 320 -13.24 16.60 -5.16
N THR A 321 -14.19 15.84 -4.62
CA THR A 321 -14.31 15.58 -3.17
C THR A 321 -13.15 14.73 -2.67
N ILE A 322 -12.80 13.66 -3.39
CA ILE A 322 -11.63 12.83 -3.08
C ILE A 322 -10.37 13.67 -3.18
N HIS A 323 -10.20 14.42 -4.27
CA HIS A 323 -9.01 15.24 -4.48
C HIS A 323 -8.89 16.36 -3.43
N SER A 324 -10.02 16.93 -2.98
CA SER A 324 -10.09 17.91 -1.88
C SER A 324 -9.66 17.30 -0.55
N CYS A 325 -10.07 16.06 -0.27
CA CYS A 325 -9.66 15.34 0.94
C CYS A 325 -8.14 15.10 0.94
N PHE A 326 -7.60 14.59 -0.17
CA PHE A 326 -6.15 14.39 -0.33
C PHE A 326 -5.37 15.72 -0.26
N ALA A 327 -5.88 16.78 -0.87
CA ALA A 327 -5.26 18.10 -0.85
C ALA A 327 -5.24 18.71 0.57
N SER A 328 -6.34 18.56 1.33
CA SER A 328 -6.42 19.01 2.73
C SER A 328 -5.43 18.27 3.62
N LEU A 329 -5.34 16.93 3.46
CA LEU A 329 -4.34 16.12 4.17
C LEU A 329 -2.91 16.52 3.78
N SER A 330 -2.64 16.72 2.49
CA SER A 330 -1.33 17.16 1.99
C SER A 330 -0.92 18.51 2.59
N LEU A 331 -1.83 19.48 2.66
CA LEU A 331 -1.58 20.78 3.27
C LEU A 331 -1.29 20.65 4.77
N SER A 332 -2.09 19.86 5.49
CA SER A 332 -1.89 19.59 6.91
C SER A 332 -0.50 19.01 7.18
N PHE A 333 -0.08 18.02 6.38
CA PHE A 333 1.25 17.42 6.51
C PHE A 333 2.39 18.36 6.13
N CYS A 334 2.23 19.20 5.10
CA CYS A 334 3.26 20.17 4.73
C CYS A 334 3.44 21.26 5.80
N ILE A 335 2.33 21.74 6.39
CA ILE A 335 2.38 22.71 7.50
C ILE A 335 3.03 22.08 8.74
N LEU A 336 2.66 20.84 9.08
CA LEU A 336 3.27 20.11 10.19
C LEU A 336 4.77 19.86 9.95
N LEU A 337 5.15 19.48 8.73
CA LEU A 337 6.54 19.28 8.34
C LEU A 337 7.35 20.58 8.50
N ILE A 338 6.83 21.71 8.01
CA ILE A 338 7.47 23.01 8.21
C ILE A 338 7.62 23.30 9.70
N PHE A 339 6.57 23.11 10.49
CA PHE A 339 6.64 23.35 11.94
C PHE A 339 7.74 22.50 12.60
N ILE A 340 7.80 21.20 12.28
CA ILE A 340 8.81 20.29 12.83
C ILE A 340 10.21 20.69 12.37
N VAL A 341 10.41 20.94 11.08
CA VAL A 341 11.72 21.30 10.51
C VAL A 341 12.20 22.64 11.08
N PHE A 342 11.32 23.60 11.29
CA PHE A 342 11.71 24.89 11.88
C PHE A 342 12.01 24.79 13.37
N ARG A 343 11.27 23.96 14.12
CA ARG A 343 11.38 23.86 15.57
C ARG A 343 12.42 22.85 16.07
N HIS A 344 12.61 21.74 15.35
CA HIS A 344 13.36 20.58 15.83
C HIS A 344 14.63 20.27 15.01
N THR A 345 15.02 21.12 14.04
CA THR A 345 16.31 20.94 13.35
C THR A 345 17.47 21.32 14.28
N PRO A 346 18.39 20.38 14.61
CA PRO A 346 19.50 20.65 15.52
C PRO A 346 20.50 21.66 14.93
N ALA A 347 21.15 22.46 15.78
CA ALA A 347 22.16 23.44 15.35
C ALA A 347 23.36 22.79 14.62
N THR A 348 23.69 21.54 14.95
CA THR A 348 24.74 20.74 14.27
C THR A 348 24.43 20.52 12.80
N PHE A 349 23.16 20.57 12.40
CA PHE A 349 22.71 20.45 11.02
C PHE A 349 22.41 21.80 10.37
N ALA A 350 22.71 22.95 10.98
CA ALA A 350 22.21 24.27 10.52
C ALA A 350 22.41 24.54 9.01
N LYS A 351 23.54 24.13 8.42
CA LYS A 351 23.83 24.30 6.98
C LYS A 351 22.94 23.43 6.09
N PHE A 352 22.72 22.17 6.47
CA PHE A 352 21.83 21.23 5.77
C PHE A 352 20.36 21.52 6.09
N GLY A 353 20.09 22.00 7.31
CA GLY A 353 18.79 22.41 7.80
C GLY A 353 18.19 23.56 6.99
N ALA A 354 18.99 24.49 6.50
CA ALA A 354 18.53 25.52 5.57
C ALA A 354 17.93 24.92 4.28
N MET A 355 18.53 23.85 3.77
CA MET A 355 18.04 23.16 2.59
C MET A 355 16.77 22.33 2.87
N ILE A 356 16.69 21.65 4.03
CA ILE A 356 15.46 20.95 4.44
C ILE A 356 14.31 21.96 4.62
N LYS A 357 14.57 23.12 5.23
CA LYS A 357 13.59 24.20 5.38
C LYS A 357 13.09 24.70 4.03
N PHE A 358 14.02 24.91 3.10
CA PHE A 358 13.68 25.28 1.72
C PHE A 358 12.79 24.22 1.05
N HIS A 359 13.15 22.94 1.15
CA HIS A 359 12.36 21.83 0.61
C HIS A 359 10.94 21.81 1.19
N ALA A 360 10.81 21.89 2.51
CA ALA A 360 9.51 21.90 3.17
C ALA A 360 8.63 23.10 2.75
N ILE A 361 9.23 24.27 2.55
CA ILE A 361 8.53 25.46 2.03
C ILE A 361 8.06 25.26 0.60
N VAL A 362 8.91 24.69 -0.27
CA VAL A 362 8.57 24.41 -1.66
C VAL A 362 7.46 23.36 -1.74
N ASP A 363 7.50 22.33 -0.91
CA ASP A 363 6.45 21.30 -0.85
C ASP A 363 5.10 21.90 -0.40
N LEU A 364 5.09 22.79 0.59
CA LEU A 364 3.88 23.53 0.95
C LEU A 364 3.39 24.41 -0.20
N TYR A 365 4.30 25.09 -0.89
CA TYR A 365 3.98 25.93 -2.04
C TYR A 365 3.31 25.11 -3.16
N VAL A 366 3.82 23.91 -3.47
CA VAL A 366 3.22 22.99 -4.44
C VAL A 366 1.85 22.50 -3.95
N ALA A 367 1.73 22.12 -2.68
CA ALA A 367 0.50 21.62 -2.09
C ALA A 367 -0.62 22.68 -2.12
N VAL A 368 -0.30 23.94 -1.84
CA VAL A 368 -1.23 25.07 -1.96
C VAL A 368 -1.67 25.26 -3.41
N GLY A 369 -0.73 25.26 -4.36
CA GLY A 369 -1.05 25.35 -5.79
C GLY A 369 -1.98 24.22 -6.23
N SER A 370 -1.64 22.98 -5.89
CA SER A 370 -2.43 21.77 -6.21
C SER A 370 -3.83 21.83 -5.61
N ALA A 371 -3.95 22.22 -4.33
CA ALA A 371 -5.23 22.33 -3.63
C ALA A 371 -6.11 23.43 -4.24
N ALA A 372 -5.51 24.56 -4.63
CA ALA A 372 -6.21 25.71 -5.16
C ALA A 372 -6.68 25.51 -6.61
N CYS A 373 -5.90 24.84 -7.48
CA CYS A 373 -6.25 24.68 -8.88
C CYS A 373 -7.06 23.41 -9.19
N MET A 374 -6.78 22.28 -8.52
CA MET A 374 -7.30 20.94 -8.90
C MET A 374 -7.26 20.72 -10.41
N LEU A 375 -6.03 20.65 -10.94
CA LEU A 375 -5.74 20.80 -12.37
C LEU A 375 -6.05 19.51 -13.15
N ARG A 376 -6.79 19.66 -14.24
CA ARG A 376 -6.90 18.66 -15.31
C ARG A 376 -6.22 19.19 -16.56
N VAL A 377 -5.32 18.39 -17.12
CA VAL A 377 -4.63 18.70 -18.37
C VAL A 377 -5.27 17.90 -19.50
N ALA A 378 -5.69 18.58 -20.56
CA ALA A 378 -6.17 17.96 -21.79
C ALA A 378 -5.27 18.39 -22.95
N SER A 379 -4.71 17.43 -23.67
CA SER A 379 -3.99 17.67 -24.92
C SER A 379 -4.97 17.67 -26.08
N ILE A 380 -5.02 18.76 -26.84
CA ILE A 380 -5.79 18.85 -28.10
C ILE A 380 -4.80 19.24 -29.19
N ASP A 381 -4.47 18.26 -30.04
CA ASP A 381 -3.44 18.35 -31.08
C ASP A 381 -2.06 18.79 -30.53
N TRP A 382 -1.63 20.01 -30.88
CA TRP A 382 -0.38 20.65 -30.45
C TRP A 382 -0.58 21.65 -29.30
N SER A 383 -1.78 21.70 -28.71
CA SER A 383 -2.13 22.63 -27.63
C SER A 383 -2.40 21.90 -26.31
N LEU A 384 -1.97 22.52 -25.20
CA LEU A 384 -2.27 22.07 -23.85
C LEU A 384 -3.36 22.97 -23.26
N VAL A 385 -4.50 22.37 -22.92
CA VAL A 385 -5.60 23.05 -22.24
C VAL A 385 -5.57 22.68 -20.77
N PHE A 386 -5.46 23.70 -19.92
CA PHE A 386 -5.48 23.59 -18.46
C PHE A 386 -6.87 23.93 -17.93
N ILE A 387 -7.54 22.96 -17.31
CA ILE A 387 -8.86 23.14 -16.71
C ILE A 387 -8.71 23.06 -15.19
N SER A 388 -9.07 24.12 -14.49
CA SER A 388 -9.02 24.19 -13.02
C SER A 388 -10.40 23.99 -12.41
N TYR A 389 -10.52 23.04 -11.48
CA TYR A 389 -11.76 22.74 -10.76
C TYR A 389 -11.75 23.20 -9.30
N GLY A 390 -10.62 23.70 -8.81
CA GLY A 390 -10.41 24.05 -7.41
C GLY A 390 -11.00 25.40 -6.99
N PRO A 391 -10.83 25.77 -5.71
CA PRO A 391 -11.40 26.97 -5.12
C PRO A 391 -10.92 28.28 -5.76
N CYS A 392 -9.81 28.27 -6.51
CA CYS A 392 -9.36 29.42 -7.29
C CYS A 392 -10.43 29.98 -8.25
N ARG A 393 -11.34 29.11 -8.72
CA ARG A 393 -12.43 29.46 -9.64
C ARG A 393 -13.40 30.45 -9.01
N PHE A 394 -13.59 30.40 -7.69
CA PHE A 394 -14.48 31.30 -6.96
C PHE A 394 -13.85 32.69 -6.71
N ILE A 395 -12.54 32.84 -6.94
CA ILE A 395 -11.81 34.10 -6.73
C ILE A 395 -11.73 34.89 -8.04
N ASN A 396 -10.94 34.42 -9.00
CA ASN A 396 -10.83 34.97 -10.36
C ASN A 396 -9.91 34.09 -11.23
N ALA A 397 -9.90 34.34 -12.55
CA ALA A 397 -9.04 33.60 -13.48
C ALA A 397 -7.55 33.74 -13.16
N THR A 398 -7.11 34.93 -12.72
CA THR A 398 -5.72 35.20 -12.33
C THR A 398 -5.27 34.31 -11.17
N ALA A 399 -6.14 34.08 -10.18
CA ALA A 399 -5.86 33.20 -9.04
C ALA A 399 -5.66 31.74 -9.49
N CYS A 400 -6.42 31.27 -10.49
CA CYS A 400 -6.20 29.94 -11.05
C CYS A 400 -4.89 29.87 -11.84
N THR A 401 -4.56 30.89 -12.63
CA THR A 401 -3.26 30.97 -13.32
C THR A 401 -2.10 30.95 -12.33
N ILE A 402 -2.18 31.74 -11.25
CA ILE A 402 -1.19 31.74 -10.17
C ILE A 402 -1.09 30.33 -9.55
N SER A 403 -2.21 29.69 -9.25
CA SER A 403 -2.21 28.34 -8.63
C SER A 403 -1.58 27.28 -9.54
N ILE A 404 -1.83 27.35 -10.85
CA ILE A 404 -1.19 26.49 -11.85
C ILE A 404 0.32 26.74 -11.90
N VAL A 405 0.74 28.02 -11.89
CA VAL A 405 2.17 28.38 -11.84
C VAL A 405 2.81 27.87 -10.54
N MET A 406 2.11 27.94 -9.41
CA MET A 406 2.59 27.39 -8.14
C MET A 406 2.78 25.87 -8.22
N LEU A 407 1.83 25.14 -8.82
CA LEU A 407 1.90 23.70 -8.99
C LEU A 407 3.05 23.28 -9.92
N ILE A 408 3.11 23.84 -11.13
CA ILE A 408 4.10 23.45 -12.15
C ILE A 408 5.49 23.96 -11.77
N GLY A 409 5.61 25.25 -11.43
CA GLY A 409 6.88 25.86 -11.00
C GLY A 409 7.39 25.26 -9.69
N GLY A 410 6.50 24.97 -8.76
CA GLY A 410 6.81 24.26 -7.53
C GLY A 410 7.35 22.85 -7.79
N SER A 411 6.69 22.06 -8.66
CA SER A 411 7.13 20.70 -8.98
C SER A 411 8.53 20.65 -9.63
N ILE A 412 8.82 21.64 -10.49
CA ILE A 412 10.16 21.82 -11.06
C ILE A 412 11.15 22.18 -9.95
N CYS A 413 10.79 23.12 -9.06
CA CYS A 413 11.62 23.52 -7.93
C CYS A 413 11.92 22.35 -6.98
N THR A 414 10.93 21.52 -6.66
CA THR A 414 11.11 20.29 -5.85
C THR A 414 12.12 19.37 -6.53
N THR A 415 11.98 19.11 -7.82
CA THR A 415 12.93 18.27 -8.58
C THR A 415 14.35 18.84 -8.54
N CYS A 416 14.49 20.15 -8.75
CA CYS A 416 15.78 20.85 -8.68
C CYS A 416 16.37 20.78 -7.27
N SER A 417 15.54 20.92 -6.24
CA SER A 417 15.97 20.87 -4.83
C SER A 417 16.40 19.48 -4.38
N ILE A 418 15.79 18.42 -4.92
CA ILE A 418 16.20 17.03 -4.68
C ILE A 418 17.57 16.79 -5.31
N ILE A 419 17.75 17.17 -6.57
CA ILE A 419 19.05 17.08 -7.25
C ILE A 419 20.10 17.89 -6.48
N ALA A 420 19.73 19.07 -6.00
CA ALA A 420 20.61 19.90 -5.19
C ALA A 420 21.00 19.23 -3.86
N SER A 421 20.05 18.56 -3.20
CA SER A 421 20.28 17.78 -1.98
C SER A 421 21.25 16.63 -2.21
N PHE A 422 21.12 15.90 -3.32
CA PHE A 422 22.06 14.85 -3.69
C PHE A 422 23.47 15.38 -3.95
N LEU A 423 23.60 16.45 -4.74
CA LEU A 423 24.89 17.08 -5.03
C LEU A 423 25.55 17.66 -3.77
N PHE A 424 24.75 18.26 -2.89
CA PHE A 424 25.23 18.77 -1.61
C PHE A 424 25.77 17.65 -0.71
N ARG A 425 25.06 16.51 -0.62
CA ARG A 425 25.53 15.32 0.11
C ARG A 425 26.79 14.73 -0.53
N LEU A 426 26.87 14.69 -1.85
CA LEU A 426 28.04 14.19 -2.59
C LEU A 426 29.28 15.05 -2.30
N MET A 427 29.15 16.37 -2.24
CA MET A 427 30.25 17.27 -1.87
C MET A 427 30.78 17.00 -0.45
N VAL A 428 29.88 16.72 0.50
CA VAL A 428 30.27 16.38 1.88
C VAL A 428 31.04 15.05 1.92
N VAL A 429 30.57 14.04 1.18
CA VAL A 429 31.27 12.74 1.08
C VAL A 429 32.66 12.88 0.44
N GLN A 430 32.83 13.83 -0.49
CA GLN A 430 34.13 14.17 -1.10
C GLN A 430 35.05 15.01 -0.19
N GLY A 431 34.66 15.25 1.07
CA GLY A 431 35.45 16.04 2.02
C GLY A 431 35.43 17.55 1.77
N LYS A 432 34.57 18.04 0.85
CA LYS A 432 34.38 19.48 0.65
C LYS A 432 33.44 20.01 1.72
N ILE A 433 33.69 21.22 2.22
CA ILE A 433 32.84 21.90 3.19
C ILE A 433 31.89 22.83 2.42
N PRO A 434 30.65 22.41 2.10
CA PRO A 434 29.74 23.27 1.36
C PRO A 434 29.36 24.50 2.20
N THR A 435 29.35 25.66 1.54
CA THR A 435 28.91 26.93 2.12
C THR A 435 27.50 27.25 1.65
N ILE A 436 26.80 28.15 2.36
CA ILE A 436 25.47 28.65 1.95
C ILE A 436 25.51 29.22 0.51
N ARG A 437 26.62 29.83 0.10
CA ARG A 437 26.80 30.34 -1.27
C ARG A 437 26.79 29.22 -2.31
N HIS A 438 27.39 28.08 -2.01
CA HIS A 438 27.31 26.91 -2.89
C HIS A 438 25.89 26.37 -3.00
N LEU A 439 25.13 26.34 -1.89
CA LEU A 439 23.72 25.95 -1.90
C LEU A 439 22.87 26.87 -2.79
N PHE A 440 23.00 28.19 -2.62
CA PHE A 440 22.30 29.16 -3.47
C PHE A 440 22.74 29.07 -4.94
N GLY A 441 24.04 28.94 -5.20
CA GLY A 441 24.56 28.75 -6.55
C GLY A 441 24.02 27.49 -7.23
N LEU A 442 23.82 26.41 -6.47
CA LEU A 442 23.28 25.16 -6.98
C LEU A 442 21.77 25.23 -7.22
N LEU A 443 21.02 25.86 -6.30
CA LEU A 443 19.59 26.10 -6.46
C LEU A 443 19.29 27.04 -7.65
N CYS A 444 20.06 28.13 -7.80
CA CYS A 444 19.92 29.05 -8.92
C CYS A 444 20.46 28.49 -10.24
N GLY A 445 21.54 27.71 -10.20
CA GLY A 445 22.17 27.12 -11.38
C GLY A 445 21.35 26.00 -12.02
N ILE A 446 20.65 25.19 -11.21
CA ILE A 446 19.78 24.11 -11.71
C ILE A 446 18.43 24.67 -12.20
N ALA A 447 17.96 25.79 -11.62
CA ALA A 447 16.70 26.42 -12.02
C ALA A 447 16.79 27.22 -13.33
N LEU A 448 18.00 27.50 -13.84
CA LEU A 448 18.19 28.11 -15.15
C LEU A 448 17.93 27.06 -16.24
N PRO A 449 17.03 27.32 -17.22
CA PRO A 449 16.87 26.44 -18.35
C PRO A 449 18.22 26.35 -19.08
N LEU A 450 18.86 25.18 -19.06
CA LEU A 450 20.00 24.91 -19.93
C LEU A 450 19.52 25.16 -21.37
N PRO A 451 20.15 26.08 -22.13
CA PRO A 451 19.83 26.21 -23.53
C PRO A 451 20.13 24.87 -24.18
N ILE A 452 19.07 24.17 -24.60
CA ILE A 452 19.19 22.98 -25.43
C ILE A 452 19.70 23.49 -26.77
N ILE A 453 21.02 23.50 -26.93
CA ILE A 453 21.65 23.69 -28.22
C ILE A 453 21.30 22.43 -29.01
N PHE A 454 20.28 22.54 -29.85
CA PHE A 454 20.05 21.58 -30.93
C PHE A 454 21.21 21.75 -31.91
N SER A 455 22.20 20.86 -31.84
CA SER A 455 23.21 20.64 -32.87
C SER A 455 22.81 19.47 -33.75
#